data_AF-A0A9X3CSS7-F1
#
_entry.id   AF-A0A9X3CSS7-F1
#
_cell.length_a   1.000
_cell.length_b   1.000
_cell.length_c   1.000
_cell.angle_alpha   90.00
_cell.angle_beta   90.00
_cell.angle_gamma   90.00
#
_symmetry.space_group_name_H-M   'P 1'
#
loop_
_entity.id
_entity.type
_entity.pdbx_description
1 polymer ?
#
loop_
_entity_poly.entity_id
_entity_poly.type
_entity_poly.pdbx_seq_one_letter_code
_entity_poly.pdbx_strand_id
1 'polypeptide(L)'
;MNKYFKSLFAIVIFPLLMLLTGCNSEGAFSESTVKLERIDITASPITTRGVSELTLAVGNKQPFEAVGHYSDGSSRTLTDLTMSDWRTSDPDVGRFDEPGVFTATNEGNTT
;
A
#
# COMPACT_ATOMS: atom_id res chain seq x y z
N MET A 1 13.68 12.78 -71.00
CA MET A 1 13.72 13.36 -69.64
C MET A 1 14.17 12.32 -68.60
N ASN A 2 15.44 12.44 -68.20
CA ASN A 2 15.89 12.41 -66.80
C ASN A 2 15.87 11.07 -66.02
N LYS A 3 16.60 10.04 -66.50
CA LYS A 3 16.99 8.88 -65.66
C LYS A 3 17.70 9.32 -64.36
N TYR A 4 18.50 10.39 -64.44
CA TYR A 4 19.17 11.01 -63.30
C TYR A 4 18.22 11.71 -62.33
N PHE A 5 17.07 12.24 -62.79
CA PHE A 5 16.08 12.88 -61.91
C PHE A 5 15.30 11.87 -61.09
N LYS A 6 15.00 10.68 -61.65
CA LYS A 6 14.46 9.56 -60.88
C LYS A 6 15.45 9.05 -59.82
N SER A 7 16.74 8.99 -60.17
CA SER A 7 17.81 8.60 -59.23
C SER A 7 18.06 9.66 -58.14
N LEU A 8 18.00 10.95 -58.47
CA LEU A 8 18.12 12.04 -57.51
C LEU A 8 16.92 12.06 -56.54
N PHE A 9 15.71 11.83 -57.05
CA PHE A 9 14.50 11.77 -56.22
C PHE A 9 14.59 10.59 -55.24
N ALA A 10 15.12 9.43 -55.68
CA ALA A 10 15.37 8.28 -54.82
C ALA A 10 16.44 8.56 -53.73
N ILE A 11 17.52 9.28 -54.07
CA ILE A 11 18.60 9.60 -53.12
C ILE A 11 18.19 10.64 -52.07
N VAL A 12 17.24 11.53 -52.39
CA VAL A 12 16.74 12.54 -51.45
C VAL A 12 15.55 12.02 -50.62
N ILE A 13 14.72 11.14 -51.18
CA ILE A 13 13.52 10.61 -50.49
C ILE A 13 13.85 9.49 -49.51
N PHE A 14 14.86 8.67 -49.81
CA PHE A 14 15.24 7.56 -48.95
C PHE A 14 15.77 8.01 -47.55
N PRO A 15 16.64 9.03 -47.43
CA PRO A 15 17.01 9.57 -46.12
C PRO A 15 15.89 10.39 -45.47
N LEU A 16 14.98 10.99 -46.25
CA LEU A 16 13.80 11.70 -45.72
C LEU A 16 12.77 10.75 -45.08
N LEU A 17 12.63 9.51 -45.59
CA LEU A 17 11.80 8.48 -44.98
C LEU A 17 12.40 7.91 -43.69
N MET A 18 13.74 7.87 -43.56
CA MET A 18 14.41 7.38 -42.34
C MET A 18 14.33 8.38 -41.17
N LEU A 19 14.06 9.65 -41.44
CA LEU A 19 13.84 10.68 -40.41
C LEU A 19 12.41 10.68 -39.83
N LEU A 20 11.45 10.00 -40.49
CA LEU A 20 10.05 9.90 -40.05
C LEU A 20 9.77 8.73 -39.09
N THR A 21 10.71 7.79 -38.92
CA THR A 21 10.65 6.74 -37.88
C THR A 21 11.42 7.17 -36.63
N GLY A 22 11.23 8.43 -36.23
CA GLY A 22 11.89 9.03 -35.08
C GLY A 22 10.90 9.42 -34.00
N CYS A 23 10.23 8.44 -33.37
CA CYS A 23 9.81 8.51 -31.96
C CYS A 23 9.23 7.15 -31.52
N ASN A 24 10.09 6.14 -31.31
CA ASN A 24 9.76 5.10 -30.33
C ASN A 24 10.11 5.68 -28.96
N SER A 25 9.26 6.57 -28.45
CA SER A 25 9.23 6.86 -27.02
C SER A 25 8.63 5.63 -26.34
N GLU A 26 9.41 4.54 -26.24
CA GLU A 26 9.16 3.50 -25.26
C GLU A 26 9.17 4.22 -23.91
N GLY A 27 7.96 4.47 -23.41
CA GLY A 27 7.73 5.41 -22.34
C GLY A 27 8.62 5.08 -21.15
N ALA A 28 9.60 5.94 -20.90
CA ALA A 28 10.26 6.07 -19.62
C ALA A 28 9.29 6.71 -18.61
N PHE A 29 8.08 6.17 -18.50
CA PHE A 29 7.31 6.28 -17.28
C PHE A 29 7.84 5.16 -16.41
N SER A 30 8.85 5.48 -15.61
CA SER A 30 9.06 4.79 -14.36
C SER A 30 7.79 5.05 -13.55
N GLU A 31 6.79 4.19 -13.73
CA GLU A 31 5.59 4.21 -12.91
C GLU A 31 6.08 3.98 -11.49
N SER A 32 6.20 5.06 -10.73
CA SER A 32 6.53 5.02 -9.32
C SER A 32 5.33 4.40 -8.62
N THR A 33 5.26 3.07 -8.64
CA THR A 33 4.25 2.33 -7.90
C THR A 33 4.46 2.65 -6.42
N VAL A 34 3.49 3.27 -5.78
CA VAL A 34 3.50 3.50 -4.34
C VAL A 34 3.41 2.16 -3.65
N LYS A 35 4.38 1.84 -2.78
CA LYS A 35 4.46 0.57 -2.06
C LYS A 35 4.15 0.80 -0.59
N LEU A 36 3.45 -0.15 0.03
CA LEU A 36 3.31 -0.20 1.49
C LEU A 36 4.64 -0.66 2.11
N GLU A 37 5.18 0.10 3.05
CA GLU A 37 6.47 -0.16 3.70
C GLU A 37 6.32 -0.73 5.12
N ARG A 38 5.33 -0.25 5.87
CA ARG A 38 5.06 -0.67 7.26
C ARG A 38 3.59 -0.53 7.61
N ILE A 39 3.14 -1.33 8.57
CA ILE A 39 1.85 -1.17 9.27
C ILE A 39 2.13 -0.97 10.76
N ASP A 40 1.56 0.09 11.33
CA ASP A 40 1.53 0.32 12.78
C ASP A 40 0.12 0.07 13.30
N ILE A 41 0.01 -0.53 14.49
CA ILE A 41 -1.27 -0.78 15.18
C ILE A 41 -1.39 0.18 16.35
N THR A 42 -2.46 0.98 16.37
CA THR A 42 -2.67 2.03 17.37
C THR A 42 -4.03 1.89 18.03
N ALA A 43 -4.10 1.92 19.35
CA ALA A 43 -5.36 1.94 20.09
C ALA A 43 -6.08 3.29 19.90
N SER A 44 -7.30 3.27 19.37
CA SER A 44 -8.04 4.47 19.01
C SER A 44 -9.55 4.19 18.88
N PRO A 45 -10.43 4.83 19.68
CA PRO A 45 -10.12 5.61 20.86
C PRO A 45 -9.60 4.71 22.00
N ILE A 46 -8.73 5.24 22.87
CA ILE A 46 -8.30 4.53 24.07
C ILE A 46 -9.49 4.40 25.03
N THR A 47 -9.86 3.17 25.38
CA THR A 47 -10.93 2.86 26.34
C THR A 47 -10.39 2.34 27.67
N THR A 48 -9.08 2.05 27.75
CA THR A 48 -8.40 1.62 28.96
C THR A 48 -8.15 2.80 29.92
N ARG A 49 -8.02 2.48 31.21
CA ARG A 49 -7.81 3.48 32.29
C ARG A 49 -6.44 3.39 32.95
N GLY A 50 -5.50 2.61 32.38
CA GLY A 50 -4.18 2.31 32.93
C GLY A 50 -3.06 3.22 32.40
N VAL A 51 -2.02 3.41 33.22
CA VAL A 51 -0.87 4.29 32.94
C VAL A 51 0.30 3.57 32.24
N SER A 52 0.18 2.26 32.04
CA SER A 52 1.20 1.40 31.41
C SER A 52 0.48 0.44 30.47
N GLU A 53 1.05 0.21 29.29
CA GLU A 53 0.77 -0.88 28.34
C GLU A 53 -0.67 -1.42 28.40
N LEU A 54 -1.56 -0.92 27.52
CA LEU A 54 -2.92 -1.42 27.19
C LEU A 54 -3.52 -2.45 28.18
N THR A 55 -3.66 -2.08 29.45
CA THR A 55 -4.22 -2.96 30.46
C THR A 55 -5.74 -2.83 30.42
N LEU A 56 -6.41 -3.92 30.03
CA LEU A 56 -7.84 -3.97 29.83
C LEU A 56 -8.48 -4.90 30.88
N ALA A 57 -9.49 -4.43 31.61
CA ALA A 57 -10.22 -5.28 32.53
C ALA A 57 -11.02 -6.35 31.76
N VAL A 58 -11.12 -7.56 32.32
CA VAL A 58 -11.90 -8.65 31.72
C VAL A 58 -13.33 -8.21 31.42
N GLY A 59 -13.82 -8.54 30.23
CA GLY A 59 -15.13 -8.15 29.71
C GLY A 59 -15.15 -6.79 28.98
N ASN A 60 -14.10 -5.98 29.10
CA ASN A 60 -14.00 -4.72 28.36
C ASN A 60 -13.45 -4.94 26.95
N LYS A 61 -13.67 -3.93 26.10
CA LYS A 61 -13.24 -3.90 24.70
C LYS A 61 -12.31 -2.72 24.43
N GLN A 62 -11.34 -2.90 23.55
CA GLN A 62 -10.44 -1.86 23.06
C GLN A 62 -10.39 -1.89 21.52
N PRO A 63 -10.86 -0.82 20.85
CA PRO A 63 -10.68 -0.65 19.41
C PRO A 63 -9.23 -0.32 19.05
N PHE A 64 -8.79 -0.84 17.91
CA PHE A 64 -7.48 -0.62 17.30
C PHE A 64 -7.66 -0.21 15.83
N GLU A 65 -6.78 0.67 15.39
CA GLU A 65 -6.65 1.09 14.01
C GLU A 65 -5.29 0.62 13.46
N ALA A 66 -5.28 0.20 12.20
CA ALA A 66 -4.05 -0.11 11.48
C ALA A 66 -3.72 1.06 10.54
N VAL A 67 -2.51 1.59 10.64
CA VAL A 67 -2.03 2.69 9.80
C VAL A 67 -0.92 2.17 8.90
N GLY A 68 -1.13 2.25 7.59
CA GLY A 68 -0.15 1.91 6.58
C GLY A 68 0.74 3.11 6.24
N HIS A 69 2.04 2.90 6.21
CA HIS A 69 3.05 3.87 5.79
C HIS A 69 3.59 3.47 4.41
N TYR A 70 3.59 4.41 3.47
CA TYR A 70 3.87 4.16 2.07
C TYR A 70 5.17 4.81 1.60
N SER A 71 5.76 4.28 0.53
CA SER A 71 7.04 4.73 -0.04
C SER A 71 7.03 6.15 -0.61
N ASP A 72 5.85 6.74 -0.79
CA ASP A 72 5.68 8.14 -1.16
C ASP A 72 5.70 9.09 0.06
N GLY A 73 5.92 8.55 1.26
CA GLY A 73 5.89 9.27 2.54
C GLY A 73 4.48 9.49 3.09
N SER A 74 3.43 9.08 2.38
CA SER A 74 2.06 9.19 2.90
C SER A 74 1.77 8.10 3.94
N SER A 75 0.83 8.39 4.84
CA SER A 75 0.31 7.42 5.81
C SER A 75 -1.21 7.41 5.73
N ARG A 76 -1.83 6.23 5.75
CA ARG A 76 -3.27 6.07 5.60
C ARG A 76 -3.79 4.97 6.52
N THR A 77 -4.91 5.22 7.18
CA THR A 77 -5.64 4.18 7.92
C THR A 77 -6.13 3.10 6.95
N LEU A 78 -5.92 1.84 7.31
CA LEU A 78 -6.37 0.68 6.56
C LEU A 78 -7.79 0.32 7.02
N THR A 79 -8.79 0.69 6.24
CA THR A 79 -10.22 0.52 6.58
C THR A 79 -10.79 -0.82 6.16
N ASP A 80 -10.17 -1.49 5.18
CA ASP A 80 -10.72 -2.69 4.54
C ASP A 80 -10.20 -3.99 5.16
N LEU A 81 -9.82 -3.94 6.45
CA LEU A 81 -9.37 -5.10 7.20
C LEU A 81 -10.57 -5.91 7.70
N THR A 82 -10.41 -7.22 7.63
CA THR A 82 -11.40 -8.20 8.10
C THR A 82 -10.98 -8.75 9.46
N MET A 83 -11.90 -9.41 10.17
CA MET A 83 -11.61 -10.03 11.48
C MET A 83 -10.43 -11.03 11.42
N SER A 84 -10.23 -11.72 10.28
CA SER A 84 -9.13 -12.68 10.11
C SER A 84 -7.74 -12.06 9.95
N ASP A 85 -7.66 -10.75 9.67
CA ASP A 85 -6.39 -10.04 9.58
C ASP A 85 -5.80 -9.74 10.96
N TRP A 86 -6.66 -9.73 11.98
CA TRP A 86 -6.28 -9.51 13.37
C TRP A 86 -6.00 -10.84 14.06
N ARG A 87 -4.95 -10.88 14.87
CA ARG A 87 -4.53 -12.07 15.59
C ARG A 87 -4.14 -11.71 17.01
N THR A 88 -4.20 -12.71 17.87
CA THR A 88 -3.74 -12.68 19.24
C THR A 88 -2.83 -13.89 19.46
N SER A 89 -1.78 -13.74 20.26
CA SER A 89 -0.94 -14.86 20.65
C SER A 89 -1.63 -15.83 21.63
N ASP A 90 -2.69 -15.40 22.31
CA ASP A 90 -3.43 -16.21 23.28
C ASP A 90 -4.94 -15.89 23.25
N PRO A 91 -5.73 -16.67 22.50
CA PRO A 91 -7.17 -16.45 22.37
C PRO A 91 -7.96 -16.75 23.64
N ASP A 92 -7.38 -17.41 24.65
CA ASP A 92 -8.04 -17.62 25.93
C ASP A 92 -8.01 -16.33 26.76
N VAL A 93 -6.96 -15.51 26.64
CA VAL A 93 -6.82 -14.21 27.35
C VAL A 93 -7.67 -13.12 26.70
N GLY A 94 -7.75 -13.07 25.38
CA GLY A 94 -8.63 -12.16 24.67
C GLY A 94 -8.61 -12.39 23.17
N ARG A 95 -9.59 -11.83 22.47
CA ARG A 95 -9.80 -12.10 21.03
C ARG A 95 -10.40 -10.91 20.31
N PHE A 96 -10.20 -10.85 19.01
CA PHE A 96 -10.91 -9.93 18.14
C PHE A 96 -12.27 -10.55 17.78
N ASP A 97 -13.36 -9.99 18.30
CA ASP A 97 -14.74 -10.44 17.98
C ASP A 97 -15.32 -9.69 16.74
N GLU A 98 -14.74 -8.53 16.43
CA GLU A 98 -15.07 -7.64 15.31
C GLU A 98 -13.76 -7.10 14.71
N PRO A 99 -13.73 -6.67 13.44
CA PRO A 99 -12.52 -6.10 12.84
C PRO A 99 -11.94 -4.97 13.69
N GLY A 100 -10.69 -5.11 14.12
CA GLY A 100 -9.98 -4.12 14.93
C GLY A 100 -10.45 -3.97 16.37
N VAL A 101 -11.47 -4.70 16.83
CA VAL A 101 -11.96 -4.58 18.23
C VAL A 101 -11.56 -5.80 19.04
N PHE A 102 -10.64 -5.59 19.98
CA PHE A 102 -10.17 -6.61 20.90
C PHE A 102 -11.04 -6.66 22.16
N THR A 103 -11.49 -7.86 22.55
CA THR A 103 -12.23 -8.13 23.79
C THR A 103 -11.34 -8.91 24.75
N ALA A 104 -11.17 -8.43 25.99
CA ALA A 104 -10.50 -9.19 27.04
C ALA A 104 -11.46 -10.25 27.61
N THR A 105 -11.07 -11.52 27.58
CA THR A 105 -11.92 -12.65 28.00
C THR A 105 -11.47 -13.25 29.33
N ASN A 106 -10.17 -13.33 29.59
CA ASN A 106 -9.61 -13.82 30.85
C ASN A 106 -8.41 -12.97 31.28
N GLU A 107 -7.97 -13.15 32.53
CA GLU A 107 -6.74 -12.53 33.01
C GLU A 107 -5.52 -13.18 32.35
N GLY A 108 -4.56 -12.36 31.92
CA GLY A 108 -3.33 -12.82 31.30
C GLY A 108 -2.63 -11.72 30.52
N ASN A 109 -1.68 -12.12 29.67
CA ASN A 109 -0.99 -11.22 28.76
C ASN A 109 -1.06 -11.79 27.34
N THR A 110 -1.29 -10.94 26.35
CA THR A 110 -1.30 -11.33 24.95
C THR A 110 -0.86 -10.19 24.04
N THR A 111 -0.55 -10.51 22.78
CA THR A 111 -0.03 -9.59 21.75
C THR A 111 -0.80 -9.75 20.46
#